data_AF-A0A540NAA5-F1
#
_entry.id   AF-A0A540NAA5-F1
#
_cell.length_a   1.000
_cell.length_b   1.000
_cell.length_c   1.000
_cell.angle_alpha   90.00
_cell.angle_beta   90.00
_cell.angle_gamma   90.00
#
_symmetry.space_group_name_H-M   'P 1'
#
loop_
_entity.id
_entity.type
_entity.pdbx_description
1 polymer ?
#
loop_
_entity_poly.entity_id
_entity_poly.type
_entity_poly.pdbx_seq_one_letter_code
_entity_poly.pdbx_strand_id
1 'polypeptide(L)'
;MKKKKDELREKLTEEAPKGPLLDSVHVSLDDEFGIMVENLGRKGKFVNGVGVFPRTDTYGCSSSMASSSELTDMRSQIKLLSDGFLILQQENEQLKARLDLQNVDENMFIKIKAFLVISQGKTNKNFKESNGDIL
;
A
#
# COMPACT_ATOMS: atom_id res chain seq x y z
N MET A 1 -32.36 25.46 23.73
CA MET A 1 -30.90 25.55 23.98
C MET A 1 -30.36 26.97 24.25
N LYS A 2 -31.03 28.05 23.81
CA LYS A 2 -30.56 29.44 23.97
C LYS A 2 -30.41 29.90 25.44
N LYS A 3 -31.37 29.52 26.31
CA LYS A 3 -31.41 29.90 27.73
C LYS A 3 -30.17 29.49 28.56
N LYS A 4 -29.56 28.33 28.29
CA LYS A 4 -28.39 27.85 29.06
C LYS A 4 -27.08 28.59 28.72
N LYS A 5 -26.98 29.16 27.52
CA LYS A 5 -25.81 29.95 27.10
C LYS A 5 -25.87 31.36 27.68
N ASP A 6 -27.06 31.94 27.77
CA ASP A 6 -27.27 33.28 28.31
C ASP A 6 -27.06 33.30 29.84
N GLU A 7 -27.52 32.25 30.54
CA GLU A 7 -27.33 32.08 32.00
C GLU A 7 -25.85 31.90 32.41
N LEU A 8 -25.04 31.22 31.59
CA LEU A 8 -23.59 31.10 31.82
C LEU A 8 -22.85 32.41 31.56
N ARG A 9 -23.33 33.23 30.63
CA ARG A 9 -22.69 34.51 30.29
C ARG A 9 -22.96 35.57 31.35
N GLU A 10 -24.14 35.55 31.96
CA GLU A 10 -24.53 36.45 33.05
C GLU A 10 -23.70 36.20 34.32
N LYS A 11 -23.50 34.93 34.70
CA LYS A 11 -22.69 34.55 35.88
C LYS A 11 -21.18 34.85 35.74
N LEU A 12 -20.68 34.96 34.51
CA LEU A 12 -19.27 35.29 34.24
C LEU A 12 -18.96 36.79 34.36
N THR A 13 -19.96 37.65 34.25
CA THR A 13 -19.79 39.11 34.36
C THR A 13 -20.03 39.67 35.76
N GLU A 14 -20.68 38.90 36.64
CA GLU A 14 -20.99 39.33 38.02
C GLU A 14 -19.85 39.06 39.00
N GLU A 15 -18.96 38.10 38.70
CA GLU A 15 -17.88 37.65 39.59
C GLU A 15 -16.48 38.13 39.16
N ALA A 16 -16.34 39.40 38.77
CA ALA A 16 -15.03 40.01 38.52
C ALA A 16 -14.79 41.18 39.48
N PRO A 17 -13.92 41.04 40.50
CA PRO A 17 -13.55 42.15 41.36
C PRO A 17 -12.77 43.19 40.54
N LYS A 18 -13.15 44.45 40.70
CA LYS A 18 -12.56 45.59 39.99
C LYS A 18 -11.24 46.00 40.65
N GLY A 19 -10.11 45.54 40.10
CA GLY A 19 -8.73 46.08 40.24
C GLY A 19 -7.77 45.33 41.19
N PRO A 20 -6.44 45.59 41.21
CA PRO A 20 -5.61 46.42 40.31
C PRO A 20 -4.39 45.71 39.65
N LEU A 21 -3.88 46.38 38.61
CA LEU A 21 -2.61 46.26 37.87
C LEU A 21 -2.09 44.92 37.34
N LEU A 22 -2.10 44.87 36.01
CA LEU A 22 -1.38 43.99 35.10
C LEU A 22 0.14 44.19 35.21
N ASP A 23 0.79 43.65 36.23
CA ASP A 23 2.17 43.16 36.04
C ASP A 23 2.09 41.69 35.65
N SER A 24 1.42 41.43 34.51
CA SER A 24 1.49 40.12 33.88
C SER A 24 2.90 39.97 33.34
N VAL A 25 3.75 39.22 34.04
CA VAL A 25 4.96 38.67 33.42
C VAL A 25 4.46 37.85 32.24
N HIS A 26 4.63 38.40 31.04
CA HIS A 26 4.22 37.76 29.80
C HIS A 26 5.16 36.58 29.57
N VAL A 27 4.78 35.42 30.10
CA VAL A 27 5.41 34.15 29.77
C VAL A 27 4.84 33.73 28.43
N SER A 28 5.71 33.42 27.46
CA SER A 28 5.25 32.97 26.15
C SER A 28 4.51 31.64 26.31
N LEU A 29 3.52 31.39 25.46
CA LEU A 29 2.79 30.11 25.49
C LEU A 29 3.76 28.92 25.37
N ASP A 30 4.83 29.07 24.59
CA ASP A 30 5.86 28.03 24.41
C ASP A 30 6.61 27.73 25.71
N ASP A 31 6.91 28.74 26.53
CA ASP A 31 7.53 28.57 27.84
C ASP A 31 6.56 27.91 28.84
N GLU A 32 5.27 28.28 28.80
CA GLU A 32 4.22 27.69 29.63
C GLU A 32 3.99 26.20 29.28
N PHE A 33 3.95 25.86 27.98
CA PHE A 33 3.87 24.49 27.51
C PHE A 33 5.12 23.69 27.88
N GLY A 34 6.31 24.28 27.82
CA GLY A 34 7.55 23.65 28.25
C GLY A 34 7.51 23.23 29.74
N ILE A 35 7.04 24.12 30.61
CA ILE A 35 6.89 23.87 32.05
C ILE A 35 5.84 22.79 32.32
N MET A 36 4.72 22.80 31.58
CA MET A 36 3.68 21.77 31.69
C MET A 36 4.17 20.39 31.23
N VAL A 37 4.86 20.30 30.10
CA VAL A 37 5.40 19.04 29.58
C VAL A 37 6.41 18.43 30.55
N GLU A 38 7.30 19.24 31.12
CA GLU A 38 8.31 18.75 32.04
C GLU A 38 7.73 18.31 33.39
N ASN A 39 6.81 19.09 33.97
CA ASN A 39 6.27 18.81 35.30
C ASN A 39 5.06 17.85 35.31
N LEU A 40 4.22 17.88 34.28
CA LEU A 40 3.01 17.06 34.18
C LEU A 40 3.29 15.75 33.43
N GLY A 41 4.05 15.80 32.33
CA GLY A 41 4.32 14.62 31.51
C GLY A 41 5.18 13.57 32.20
N ARG A 42 6.27 13.98 32.88
CA ARG A 42 7.23 13.03 33.50
C ARG A 42 6.87 12.62 34.93
N LYS A 43 6.29 13.51 35.73
CA LYS A 43 6.03 13.26 37.16
C LYS A 43 4.57 12.94 37.50
N GLY A 44 3.60 13.23 36.62
CA GLY A 44 2.17 13.05 36.90
C GLY A 44 1.76 13.77 38.17
N LYS A 45 1.52 15.08 38.10
CA LYS A 45 1.21 15.90 39.27
C LYS A 45 -0.13 16.62 39.15
N PHE A 46 -0.70 16.93 40.31
CA PHE A 46 -1.87 17.80 40.45
C PHE A 46 -1.47 19.25 40.22
N VAL A 47 -2.23 19.95 39.37
CA VAL A 47 -2.16 21.40 39.19
C VAL A 47 -3.35 22.02 39.90
N ASN A 48 -3.08 22.92 40.85
CA ASN A 48 -4.13 23.58 41.60
C ASN A 48 -5.04 24.39 40.65
N GLY A 49 -6.35 24.16 40.71
CA GLY A 49 -7.34 24.78 39.84
C GLY A 49 -7.58 24.10 38.48
N VAL A 50 -6.73 23.15 38.06
CA VAL A 50 -6.85 22.47 36.74
C VAL A 50 -7.11 20.97 36.89
N GLY A 51 -6.59 20.32 37.95
CA GLY A 51 -6.85 18.91 38.23
C GLY A 51 -5.61 18.02 38.20
N VAL A 52 -5.82 16.71 38.30
CA VAL A 52 -4.75 15.69 38.32
C VAL A 52 -4.42 15.26 36.89
N PHE A 53 -3.14 15.31 36.52
CA PHE A 53 -2.67 14.79 35.23
C PHE A 53 -2.14 13.35 35.37
N PRO A 54 -2.62 12.40 34.56
CA PRO A 54 -2.13 11.02 34.59
C PRO A 54 -0.67 10.97 34.16
N ARG A 55 0.12 10.17 34.87
CA ARG A 55 1.53 9.95 34.57
C ARG A 55 1.63 9.15 33.28
N THR A 56 2.16 9.74 32.22
CA THR A 56 2.60 8.98 31.04
C THR A 56 3.98 8.42 31.35
N ASP A 57 4.02 7.42 32.22
CA ASP A 57 5.17 6.55 32.23
C ASP A 57 5.26 5.95 30.83
N THR A 58 6.30 6.31 30.10
CA THR A 58 6.81 5.50 28.99
C THR A 58 7.34 4.20 29.58
N TYR A 59 6.47 3.39 30.19
CA TYR A 59 6.72 1.97 30.30
C TYR A 59 6.83 1.54 28.85
N GLY A 60 8.07 1.20 28.47
CA GLY A 60 8.41 0.74 27.15
C GLY A 60 7.32 -0.23 26.73
N CYS A 61 6.70 0.07 25.59
CA CYS A 61 5.96 -0.95 24.86
C CYS A 61 6.92 -2.13 24.79
N SER A 62 6.70 -3.13 25.64
CA SER A 62 7.42 -4.38 25.56
C SER A 62 6.97 -4.92 24.23
N SER A 63 7.76 -4.66 23.19
CA SER A 63 7.60 -5.32 21.92
C SER A 63 7.59 -6.80 22.28
N SER A 64 6.42 -7.44 22.18
CA SER A 64 6.32 -8.87 22.35
C SER A 64 7.21 -9.45 21.26
N MET A 65 8.43 -9.83 21.61
CA MET A 65 9.29 -10.56 20.70
C MET A 65 8.53 -11.84 20.40
N ALA A 66 8.21 -12.07 19.11
CA ALA A 66 7.53 -13.28 18.67
C ALA A 66 8.24 -14.49 19.28
N SER A 67 7.46 -15.46 19.76
CA SER A 67 8.02 -16.66 20.37
C SER A 67 8.97 -17.34 19.37
N SER A 68 10.05 -17.94 19.86
CA SER A 68 11.03 -18.63 18.99
C SER A 68 10.40 -19.70 18.11
N SER A 69 9.29 -20.30 18.55
CA SER A 69 8.46 -21.23 17.78
C SER A 69 7.78 -20.55 16.59
N GLU A 70 7.11 -19.42 16.82
CA GLU A 70 6.42 -18.63 15.77
C GLU A 70 7.43 -18.17 14.71
N LEU A 71 8.62 -17.73 15.13
CA LEU A 71 9.70 -17.36 14.21
C LEU A 71 10.22 -18.54 13.37
N THR A 72 10.25 -19.74 13.94
CA THR A 72 10.67 -20.94 13.21
C THR A 72 9.63 -21.36 12.17
N ASP A 73 8.35 -21.27 12.53
CA ASP A 73 7.24 -21.55 11.61
C ASP A 73 7.15 -20.53 10.48
N MET A 74 7.35 -19.24 10.78
CA MET A 74 7.43 -18.21 9.73
C MET A 74 8.59 -18.47 8.77
N ARG A 75 9.76 -18.87 9.28
CA ARG A 75 10.92 -19.20 8.44
C ARG A 75 10.65 -20.41 7.54
N SER A 76 9.97 -21.44 8.05
CA SER A 76 9.65 -22.63 7.24
C SER A 76 8.64 -22.30 6.13
N GLN A 77 7.63 -21.47 6.42
CA GLN A 77 6.67 -20.99 5.42
C GLN A 77 7.33 -20.12 4.34
N ILE A 78 8.22 -19.20 4.74
CA ILE A 78 8.98 -18.37 3.79
C ILE A 78 9.83 -19.26 2.88
N LYS A 79 10.48 -20.29 3.42
CA LYS A 79 11.27 -21.23 2.63
C LYS A 79 10.41 -21.98 1.62
N LEU A 80 9.28 -22.53 2.06
CA LEU A 80 8.34 -23.25 1.19
C LEU A 80 7.84 -22.35 0.04
N LEU A 81 7.49 -21.10 0.34
CA LEU A 81 7.08 -20.12 -0.68
C LEU A 81 8.22 -19.79 -1.64
N SER A 82 9.44 -19.65 -1.13
CA SER A 82 10.63 -19.35 -1.95
C SER A 82 10.95 -20.49 -2.91
N ASP A 83 10.93 -21.73 -2.42
CA ASP A 83 11.16 -22.93 -3.23
C ASP A 83 10.06 -23.08 -4.29
N GLY A 84 8.79 -22.86 -3.91
CA GLY A 84 7.65 -22.89 -4.83
C GLY A 84 7.71 -21.81 -5.90
N PHE A 85 8.14 -20.60 -5.56
CA PHE A 85 8.33 -19.51 -6.51
C PHE A 85 9.40 -19.85 -7.56
N LEU A 86 10.50 -20.46 -7.13
CA LEU A 86 11.58 -20.86 -8.04
C LEU A 86 11.10 -21.91 -9.07
N ILE A 87 10.30 -22.89 -8.63
CA ILE A 87 9.69 -23.89 -9.51
C ILE A 87 8.76 -23.22 -10.52
N LEU A 88 7.86 -22.36 -10.05
CA LEU A 88 6.90 -21.65 -10.93
C LEU A 88 7.61 -20.75 -11.94
N GLN A 89 8.72 -20.11 -11.55
CA GLN A 89 9.52 -19.30 -12.45
C GLN A 89 10.10 -20.15 -13.59
N GLN A 90 10.67 -21.31 -13.26
CA GLN A 90 11.22 -22.24 -14.24
C GLN A 90 10.14 -22.78 -15.19
N GLU A 91 8.98 -23.18 -14.67
CA GLU A 91 7.86 -23.66 -15.49
C GLU A 91 7.35 -22.57 -16.45
N ASN A 92 7.29 -21.32 -15.98
CA ASN A 92 6.85 -20.21 -16.81
C ASN A 92 7.84 -19.93 -17.96
N GLU A 93 9.14 -20.00 -17.71
CA GLU A 93 10.16 -19.91 -18.76
C GLU A 93 10.02 -21.04 -19.79
N GLN A 94 9.78 -22.27 -19.35
CA GLN A 94 9.55 -23.41 -20.26
C GLN A 94 8.29 -23.23 -21.10
N LEU A 95 7.19 -22.78 -20.49
CA LEU A 95 5.93 -22.51 -21.21
C LEU A 95 6.12 -21.42 -22.25
N LYS A 96 6.86 -20.36 -21.92
CA LYS A 96 7.17 -19.28 -22.85
C LYS A 96 7.97 -19.79 -24.06
N ALA A 97 9.00 -20.60 -23.83
CA ALA A 97 9.77 -21.22 -24.89
C ALA A 97 8.92 -22.16 -25.79
N ARG A 98 8.00 -22.92 -25.19
CA ARG A 98 7.07 -23.78 -25.95
C ARG A 98 6.11 -22.97 -26.81
N LEU A 99 5.58 -21.87 -26.26
CA LEU A 99 4.69 -20.98 -26.99
C LEU A 99 5.40 -20.34 -28.20
N ASP A 100 6.64 -19.89 -28.00
CA ASP A 100 7.45 -19.32 -29.08
C ASP A 100 7.69 -20.34 -30.21
N LEU A 101 7.97 -21.60 -29.87
CA LEU A 101 8.16 -22.66 -30.86
C LEU A 101 6.87 -22.97 -31.63
N GLN A 102 5.73 -23.07 -30.93
CA GLN A 102 4.43 -23.33 -31.56
C GLN A 102 4.05 -22.22 -32.56
N ASN A 103 4.32 -20.96 -32.22
CA ASN A 103 4.10 -19.83 -33.12
C ASN A 103 4.95 -19.92 -34.40
N VAL A 104 6.19 -20.42 -34.31
CA VAL A 104 7.06 -20.65 -35.47
C VAL A 104 6.50 -21.75 -36.38
N ASP A 105 6.06 -22.87 -35.79
CA ASP A 105 5.50 -24.00 -36.54
C ASP A 105 4.20 -23.63 -37.26
N GLU A 106 3.32 -22.87 -36.59
CA GLU A 106 2.05 -22.44 -37.18
C GLU A 106 2.28 -21.47 -38.35
N ASN A 107 3.24 -20.54 -38.23
CA ASN A 107 3.67 -19.69 -39.33
C ASN A 107 4.28 -20.50 -40.49
N MET A 108 5.08 -21.53 -40.20
CA MET A 108 5.66 -22.40 -41.21
C MET A 108 4.57 -23.19 -41.96
N PHE A 109 3.59 -23.72 -41.24
CA PHE A 109 2.47 -24.45 -41.83
C PHE A 109 1.61 -23.56 -42.74
N ILE A 110 1.35 -22.31 -42.35
CA ILE A 110 0.65 -21.32 -43.19
C ILE A 110 1.44 -21.06 -44.47
N LYS A 111 2.77 -20.87 -44.39
CA LYS A 111 3.63 -20.67 -45.58
C LYS A 111 3.60 -21.87 -46.52
N ILE A 112 3.65 -23.10 -45.99
CA ILE A 112 3.58 -24.32 -46.80
C ILE A 112 2.23 -24.42 -47.51
N LYS A 113 1.12 -24.17 -46.81
CA LYS A 113 -0.22 -24.14 -47.42
C LYS A 113 -0.30 -23.11 -48.54
N ALA A 114 0.19 -21.89 -48.30
CA ALA A 114 0.21 -20.84 -49.33
C ALA A 114 1.01 -21.26 -50.56
N PHE A 115 2.18 -21.88 -50.38
CA PHE A 115 3.01 -22.39 -51.48
C PHE A 115 2.31 -23.48 -52.30
N LEU A 116 1.64 -24.42 -51.65
CA LEU A 116 0.88 -25.48 -52.32
C LEU A 116 -0.28 -24.92 -53.14
N VAL A 117 -1.04 -23.97 -52.59
CA VAL A 117 -2.14 -23.29 -53.29
C VAL A 117 -1.61 -22.55 -54.53
N ILE A 118 -0.49 -21.82 -54.40
CA ILE A 118 0.14 -21.11 -55.54
C ILE A 118 0.60 -22.10 -56.61
N SER A 119 1.19 -23.23 -56.21
CA SER A 119 1.69 -24.24 -57.14
C SER A 119 0.57 -24.93 -57.93
N GLN A 120 -0.56 -25.24 -57.28
CA GLN A 120 -1.76 -25.79 -57.93
C GLN A 120 -2.47 -24.77 -58.83
N GLY A 121 -2.47 -23.49 -58.46
CA GLY A 121 -2.96 -22.41 -59.32
C GLY A 121 -2.14 -22.23 -60.61
N LYS A 122 -0.86 -22.64 -60.59
CA LYS A 122 0.05 -22.58 -61.74
C LYS A 122 -0.11 -23.76 -62.71
N THR A 123 -0.49 -24.94 -62.23
CA THR A 123 -0.73 -26.12 -63.09
C THR A 123 -2.04 -26.05 -63.86
N ASN A 124 -3.05 -25.34 -63.34
CA ASN A 124 -4.38 -25.29 -63.96
C ASN A 124 -4.50 -24.25 -65.08
N LYS A 125 -3.54 -23.33 -65.22
CA LYS A 125 -3.49 -22.35 -66.33
C LYS A 125 -2.69 -22.83 -67.54
N ASN A 126 -1.76 -23.78 -67.36
CA ASN A 126 -0.90 -24.26 -68.45
C ASN A 126 -1.48 -25.47 -69.21
N PHE A 127 -2.61 -26.03 -68.78
CA PHE A 127 -3.24 -27.20 -69.42
C PHE A 127 -4.46 -26.87 -70.28
N LYS A 128 -4.77 -25.58 -70.46
CA LYS A 128 -5.97 -25.11 -71.18
C LYS A 128 -5.68 -24.32 -72.47
N GLU A 129 -4.52 -24.55 -73.09
CA GLU A 129 -4.20 -24.09 -74.45
C GLU A 129 -3.47 -25.19 -75.21
N SER A 130 -4.21 -26.21 -75.63
CA SER A 130 -3.80 -27.16 -76.67
C SER A 130 -5.00 -27.99 -77.09
N ASN A 131 -5.96 -27.34 -77.74
CA ASN A 131 -6.94 -28.00 -78.62
C ASN A 131 -7.37 -26.97 -79.65
N GLY A 132 -6.79 -27.02 -80.84
CA GLY A 132 -7.15 -26.16 -81.96
C GLY A 132 -6.22 -26.35 -83.14
N ASP A 133 -6.72 -27.10 -84.13
CA ASP A 133 -6.37 -27.04 -85.55
C ASP A 133 -5.17 -27.86 -86.06
N ILE A 134 -5.47 -29.11 -86.45
CA ILE A 134 -4.87 -29.73 -87.63
C ILE A 134 -6.01 -29.96 -88.63
N LEU A 135 -5.99 -29.17 -89.70
CA LEU A 135 -6.76 -29.36 -90.95
C LEU A 135 -6.23 -30.57 -91.73
#